data_AF-A0A520F4Y5-F1
#
_entry.id   AF-A0A520F4Y5-F1
#
_cell.length_a   1.000
_cell.length_b   1.000
_cell.length_c   1.000
_cell.angle_alpha   90.00
_cell.angle_beta   90.00
_cell.angle_gamma   90.00
#
_symmetry.space_group_name_H-M   'P 1'
#
loop_
_entity.id
_entity.type
_entity.pdbx_description
1 polymer ?
#
loop_
_entity_poly.entity_id
_entity_poly.type
_entity_poly.pdbx_seq_one_letter_code
_entity_poly.pdbx_strand_id
1 'polypeptide(L)'
;MTREDVALRAPGTRTLTGFPGWRMTGRRQVKRGHRVSNGPWWFSFSGGGRFDLSAPRGTCYVAFDETTAIRETVGEALASLGVIAHDFAAERMLSTLRVPGTHDLADTCADAAAEYGLTRELCSMTPYDVPRAWAAAFDVDFDGIR
;
A
#
# COMPACT_ATOMS: atom_id res chain seq x y z
N MET A 1 -16.66 -20.59 -15.54
CA MET A 1 -17.06 -19.22 -15.19
C MET A 1 -15.77 -18.41 -15.15
N THR A 2 -15.40 -17.79 -16.26
CA THR A 2 -14.16 -17.01 -16.38
C THR A 2 -14.36 -15.67 -15.69
N ARG A 3 -13.47 -15.35 -14.75
CA ARG A 3 -13.55 -14.18 -13.88
C ARG A 3 -12.96 -12.97 -14.60
N GLU A 4 -13.55 -12.61 -15.75
CA GLU A 4 -13.05 -11.50 -16.59
C GLU A 4 -13.52 -10.13 -16.08
N ASP A 5 -14.63 -10.07 -15.36
CA ASP A 5 -15.10 -8.81 -14.77
C ASP A 5 -14.63 -8.65 -13.32
N VAL A 6 -13.77 -7.66 -13.12
CA VAL A 6 -13.40 -7.16 -11.80
C VAL A 6 -14.65 -6.66 -11.09
N ALA A 7 -15.01 -7.27 -9.96
CA ALA A 7 -16.24 -6.96 -9.24
C ALA A 7 -16.11 -5.67 -8.42
N LEU A 8 -14.92 -5.43 -7.85
CA LEU A 8 -14.67 -4.22 -7.07
C LEU A 8 -14.65 -2.97 -7.96
N ARG A 9 -15.55 -2.04 -7.67
CA ARG A 9 -15.61 -0.71 -8.31
C ARG A 9 -14.99 0.33 -7.39
N ALA A 10 -14.71 1.51 -7.95
CA ALA A 10 -14.32 2.69 -7.18
C ALA A 10 -15.39 3.01 -6.10
N PRO A 11 -15.00 3.64 -4.99
CA PRO A 11 -15.91 3.96 -3.89
C PRO A 11 -17.07 4.86 -4.34
N GLY A 12 -16.87 5.69 -5.39
CA GLY A 12 -17.90 6.56 -5.94
C GLY A 12 -18.32 7.62 -4.91
N THR A 13 -19.63 7.79 -4.70
CA THR A 13 -20.19 8.73 -3.72
C THR A 13 -20.56 8.08 -2.39
N ARG A 14 -20.04 6.87 -2.11
CA ARG A 14 -20.32 6.17 -0.84
C ARG A 14 -19.76 6.96 0.33
N THR A 15 -20.50 6.99 1.43
CA THR A 15 -19.95 7.45 2.70
C THR A 15 -19.07 6.35 3.30
N LEU A 16 -17.89 6.72 3.76
CA LEU A 16 -16.96 5.85 4.50
C LEU A 16 -16.91 6.22 5.98
N THR A 17 -17.83 7.07 6.45
CA THR A 17 -17.95 7.37 7.87
C THR A 17 -18.21 6.09 8.66
N GLY A 18 -17.37 5.82 9.65
CA GLY A 18 -17.45 4.61 10.45
C GLY A 18 -16.73 3.39 9.85
N PHE A 19 -16.01 3.55 8.72
CA PHE A 19 -15.16 2.50 8.19
C PHE A 19 -14.21 1.96 9.28
N PRO A 20 -13.97 0.65 9.36
CA PRO A 20 -13.14 0.07 10.40
C PRO A 20 -11.73 0.68 10.39
N GLY A 21 -11.33 1.25 11.52
CA GLY A 21 -10.00 1.81 11.72
C GLY A 21 -9.10 0.87 12.50
N TRP A 22 -7.79 1.00 12.26
CA TRP A 22 -6.78 0.34 13.06
C TRP A 22 -5.66 1.27 13.45
N ARG A 23 -5.32 1.22 14.73
CA ARG A 23 -4.36 2.10 15.34
C ARG A 23 -2.94 1.55 15.26
N MET A 24 -2.11 2.19 14.45
CA MET A 24 -0.67 1.97 14.40
C MET A 24 0.03 2.87 15.42
N THR A 25 0.48 2.28 16.53
CA THR A 25 1.24 3.05 17.55
C THR A 25 2.73 3.12 17.19
N GLY A 26 3.40 4.21 17.59
CA GLY A 26 4.84 4.42 17.38
C GLY A 26 5.76 3.49 18.16
N ARG A 27 5.19 2.51 18.89
CA ARG A 27 5.94 1.38 19.46
C ARG A 27 6.25 0.31 18.41
N ARG A 28 5.50 0.28 17.31
CA ARG A 28 5.66 -0.73 16.27
C ARG A 28 6.78 -0.30 15.30
N GLN A 29 7.60 -1.27 14.94
CA GLN A 29 8.58 -1.12 13.86
C GLN A 29 7.99 -1.62 12.56
N VAL A 30 8.41 -1.02 11.46
CA VAL A 30 8.07 -1.42 10.09
C VAL A 30 9.34 -1.53 9.26
N LYS A 31 9.24 -2.25 8.14
CA LYS A 31 10.32 -2.49 7.19
C LYS A 31 10.01 -1.74 5.90
N ARG A 32 11.01 -1.09 5.33
CA ARG A 32 10.89 -0.34 4.08
C ARG A 32 12.01 -0.74 3.15
N GLY A 33 11.67 -1.34 2.01
CA GLY A 33 12.58 -1.36 0.88
C GLY A 33 12.40 -0.09 0.03
N HIS A 34 13.50 0.53 -0.38
CA HIS A 34 13.50 1.76 -1.15
C HIS A 34 14.76 1.86 -2.01
N ARG A 35 14.79 2.85 -2.93
CA ARG A 35 16.03 3.22 -3.63
C ARG A 35 16.95 3.97 -2.67
N VAL A 36 18.26 3.78 -2.81
CA VAL A 36 19.28 4.51 -2.03
C VAL A 36 19.21 6.03 -2.23
N SER A 37 18.72 6.47 -3.40
CA SER A 37 18.51 7.90 -3.71
C SER A 37 17.31 8.51 -3.00
N ASN A 38 16.43 7.69 -2.41
CA ASN A 38 15.26 8.13 -1.65
C ASN A 38 15.51 7.93 -0.15
N GLY A 39 15.09 8.90 0.66
CA GLY A 39 15.02 8.72 2.11
C GLY A 39 14.03 7.61 2.50
N PRO A 40 14.17 6.99 3.68
CA PRO A 40 13.30 5.89 4.11
C PRO A 40 11.83 6.29 4.27
N TRP A 41 11.56 7.58 4.54
CA TRP A 41 10.21 8.16 4.62
C TRP A 41 9.80 8.87 3.32
N TRP A 42 10.26 8.40 2.16
CA TRP A 42 9.87 8.95 0.88
C TRP A 42 8.49 8.45 0.44
N PHE A 43 7.64 9.40 0.00
CA PHE A 43 6.28 9.18 -0.45
C PHE A 43 6.21 9.25 -2.00
N SER A 44 5.72 8.19 -2.64
CA SER A 44 5.51 8.15 -4.08
C SER A 44 4.20 8.83 -4.45
N PHE A 45 4.23 9.72 -5.44
CA PHE A 45 3.03 10.22 -6.13
C PHE A 45 3.10 9.98 -7.64
N SER A 46 3.97 9.05 -8.08
CA SER A 46 4.20 8.78 -9.50
C SER A 46 3.00 8.11 -10.18
N GLY A 47 2.10 7.53 -9.40
CA GLY A 47 0.96 6.75 -9.89
C GLY A 47 1.32 5.30 -10.24
N GLY A 48 2.59 4.89 -10.07
CA GLY A 48 3.04 3.52 -10.31
C GLY A 48 2.64 2.54 -9.20
N GLY A 49 2.42 3.04 -7.98
CA GLY A 49 2.01 2.19 -6.87
C GLY A 49 0.49 1.97 -6.81
N ARG A 50 0.09 0.81 -6.29
CA ARG A 50 -1.31 0.38 -6.18
C ARG A 50 -2.17 1.37 -5.41
N PHE A 51 -1.62 1.96 -4.36
CA PHE A 51 -2.32 2.89 -3.47
C PHE A 51 -1.68 4.28 -3.51
N ASP A 52 -1.04 4.65 -4.63
CA ASP A 52 -0.42 5.97 -4.78
C ASP A 52 -1.47 7.07 -4.71
N LEU A 53 -1.32 7.97 -3.75
CA LEU A 53 -2.00 9.26 -3.73
C LEU A 53 -1.33 10.24 -4.70
N SER A 54 -2.11 11.17 -5.24
CA SER A 54 -1.58 12.25 -6.08
C SER A 54 -0.76 13.26 -5.26
N ALA A 55 0.08 14.03 -5.95
CA ALA A 55 0.75 15.17 -5.33
C ALA A 55 -0.28 16.16 -4.72
N PRO A 56 0.04 16.81 -3.59
CA PRO A 56 1.32 16.76 -2.87
C PRO A 56 1.43 15.66 -1.80
N ARG A 57 0.41 14.79 -1.64
CA ARG A 57 0.35 13.81 -0.54
C ARG A 57 1.34 12.65 -0.76
N GLY A 58 1.13 11.88 -1.82
CA GLY A 58 1.87 10.63 -2.09
C GLY A 58 1.66 9.53 -1.04
N THR A 59 2.29 8.37 -1.26
CA THR A 59 2.14 7.17 -0.43
C THR A 59 3.50 6.58 -0.04
N CYS A 60 3.69 6.30 1.25
CA CYS A 60 4.87 5.60 1.78
C CYS A 60 4.53 4.14 2.10
N TYR A 61 5.02 3.20 1.29
CA TYR A 61 4.73 1.77 1.45
C TYR A 61 5.67 1.12 2.46
N VAL A 62 5.13 0.57 3.54
CA VAL A 62 5.91 -0.15 4.54
C VAL A 62 5.32 -1.55 4.74
N ALA A 63 6.14 -2.48 5.24
CA ALA A 63 5.70 -3.82 5.61
C ALA A 63 5.92 -4.07 7.11
N PHE A 64 5.19 -5.03 7.68
CA PHE A 64 5.38 -5.43 9.08
C PHE A 64 6.57 -6.38 9.28
N ASP A 65 7.03 -7.04 8.22
CA ASP A 65 8.13 -7.98 8.27
C ASP A 65 9.11 -7.79 7.10
N GLU A 66 10.30 -8.31 7.30
CA GLU A 66 11.44 -8.14 6.42
C GLU A 66 11.27 -8.88 5.10
N THR A 67 10.75 -10.11 5.16
CA THR A 67 10.50 -10.95 3.99
C THR A 67 9.51 -10.28 3.04
N THR A 68 8.42 -9.74 3.57
CA THR A 68 7.43 -8.99 2.78
C THR A 68 8.05 -7.74 2.16
N ALA A 69 8.81 -6.94 2.93
CA ALA A 69 9.46 -5.74 2.38
C ALA A 69 10.44 -6.08 1.24
N ILE A 70 11.21 -7.15 1.38
CA ILE A 70 12.12 -7.62 0.32
C ILE A 70 11.33 -8.07 -0.91
N ARG A 71 10.31 -8.93 -0.73
CA ARG A 71 9.47 -9.43 -1.82
C ARG A 71 8.78 -8.32 -2.58
N GLU A 72 8.26 -7.30 -1.92
CA GLU A 72 7.64 -6.15 -2.60
C GLU A 72 8.68 -5.29 -3.35
N THR A 73 9.94 -5.28 -2.91
CA THR A 73 11.00 -4.45 -3.52
C THR A 73 11.62 -5.10 -4.76
N VAL A 74 11.80 -6.42 -4.72
CA VAL A 74 12.53 -7.17 -5.76
C VAL A 74 11.65 -8.19 -6.50
N GLY A 75 10.40 -8.39 -6.05
CA GLY A 75 9.55 -9.48 -6.51
C GLY A 75 9.19 -9.39 -7.97
N GLU A 76 8.95 -8.19 -8.51
CA GLU A 76 8.70 -8.00 -9.94
C GLU A 76 9.92 -8.40 -10.79
N ALA A 77 11.12 -7.94 -10.39
CA ALA A 77 12.37 -8.31 -11.07
C ALA A 77 12.63 -9.82 -10.98
N LEU A 78 12.42 -10.42 -9.80
CA LEU A 78 12.58 -11.86 -9.60
C LEU A 78 11.55 -12.67 -10.40
N ALA A 79 10.28 -12.24 -10.46
CA ALA A 79 9.23 -12.94 -11.19
C ALA A 79 9.42 -12.85 -12.71
N SER A 80 9.92 -11.72 -13.21
CA SER A 80 10.14 -11.49 -14.64
C SER A 80 11.45 -12.10 -15.15
N LEU A 81 12.53 -12.05 -14.37
CA LEU A 81 13.88 -12.47 -14.80
C LEU A 81 14.35 -13.79 -14.17
N GLY A 82 13.69 -14.26 -13.11
CA GLY A 82 14.11 -15.44 -12.34
C GLY A 82 15.34 -15.22 -11.46
N VAL A 83 16.01 -14.06 -11.57
CA VAL A 83 17.22 -13.68 -10.83
C VAL A 83 17.17 -12.21 -10.44
N ILE A 84 17.92 -11.84 -9.40
CA ILE A 84 18.11 -10.45 -8.99
C ILE A 84 19.52 -10.03 -9.43
N ALA A 85 19.60 -9.09 -10.37
CA ALA A 85 20.87 -8.57 -10.85
C ALA A 85 21.57 -7.74 -9.75
N HIS A 86 22.91 -7.80 -9.72
CA HIS A 86 23.71 -7.13 -8.69
C HIS A 86 23.53 -5.60 -8.73
N ASP A 87 23.53 -5.00 -9.92
CA ASP A 87 23.31 -3.57 -10.13
C ASP A 87 21.93 -3.13 -9.61
N PHE A 88 20.88 -3.88 -9.94
CA PHE A 88 19.53 -3.64 -9.41
C PHE A 88 19.51 -3.68 -7.87
N ALA A 89 20.16 -4.69 -7.27
CA ALA A 89 20.24 -4.83 -5.83
C ALA A 89 21.05 -3.71 -5.16
N ALA A 90 22.15 -3.27 -5.78
CA ALA A 90 23.04 -2.24 -5.26
C ALA A 90 22.36 -0.86 -5.14
N GLU A 91 21.33 -0.61 -5.94
CA GLU A 91 20.53 0.61 -5.85
C GLU A 91 19.48 0.59 -4.73
N ARG A 92 19.28 -0.55 -4.06
CA ARG A 92 18.21 -0.73 -3.07
C ARG A 92 18.74 -0.82 -1.65
N MET A 93 17.92 -0.33 -0.73
CA MET A 93 18.19 -0.37 0.70
C MET A 93 16.95 -0.88 1.42
N LEU A 94 17.19 -1.68 2.46
CA LEU A 94 16.18 -2.11 3.41
C LEU A 94 16.40 -1.39 4.74
N SER A 95 15.40 -0.64 5.19
CA SER A 95 15.44 0.09 6.45
C SER A 95 14.44 -0.48 7.45
N THR A 96 14.81 -0.49 8.74
CA THR A 96 13.88 -0.72 9.85
C THR A 96 13.52 0.63 10.44
N LEU A 97 12.23 0.96 10.45
CA LEU A 97 11.71 2.27 10.81
C LEU A 97 10.84 2.18 12.06
N ARG A 98 10.96 3.21 12.92
CA ARG A 98 9.98 3.44 13.98
C ARG A 98 8.97 4.45 13.48
N VAL A 99 7.70 4.06 13.47
CA VAL A 99 6.60 4.92 13.05
C VAL A 99 6.52 6.14 14.00
N PRO A 100 6.51 7.38 13.47
CA PRO A 100 6.31 8.56 14.29
C PRO A 100 4.89 8.61 14.86
N GLY A 101 4.72 8.92 16.14
CA GLY A 101 3.39 9.15 16.71
C GLY A 101 2.46 7.94 16.66
N THR A 102 1.15 8.21 16.57
CA THR A 102 0.11 7.20 16.39
C THR A 102 -0.67 7.57 15.15
N HIS A 103 -0.97 6.58 14.32
CA HIS A 103 -1.72 6.76 13.09
C HIS A 103 -2.96 5.88 13.08
N ASP A 104 -4.08 6.41 12.62
CA ASP A 104 -5.30 5.65 12.41
C ASP A 104 -5.38 5.26 10.92
N LEU A 105 -5.30 3.97 10.63
CA LEU A 105 -5.28 3.42 9.27
C LEU A 105 -6.66 2.82 8.93
N ALA A 106 -7.10 2.95 7.69
CA ALA A 106 -8.26 2.22 7.18
C ALA A 106 -7.93 0.72 7.18
N ASP A 107 -8.69 -0.07 7.95
CA ASP A 107 -8.51 -1.51 8.08
C ASP A 107 -9.24 -2.26 6.97
N THR A 108 -8.58 -2.41 5.82
CA THR A 108 -9.13 -3.13 4.67
C THR A 108 -9.17 -4.65 4.86
N CYS A 109 -8.57 -5.14 5.94
CA CYS A 109 -8.56 -6.54 6.33
C CYS A 109 -9.70 -6.92 7.27
N ALA A 110 -10.45 -5.97 7.83
CA ALA A 110 -11.58 -6.24 8.71
C ALA A 110 -12.76 -6.82 7.93
N ASP A 111 -13.47 -7.80 8.51
CA ASP A 111 -14.66 -8.38 7.88
C ASP A 111 -15.76 -7.32 7.65
N ALA A 112 -15.87 -6.34 8.57
CA ALA A 112 -16.79 -5.21 8.44
C ALA A 112 -16.51 -4.31 7.23
N ALA A 113 -15.32 -4.36 6.62
CA ALA A 113 -15.03 -3.61 5.40
C ALA A 113 -15.92 -4.05 4.22
N ALA A 114 -16.41 -5.31 4.23
CA ALA A 114 -17.33 -5.81 3.22
C ALA A 114 -18.67 -5.07 3.20
N GLU A 115 -19.11 -4.52 4.34
CA GLU A 115 -20.34 -3.72 4.46
C GLU A 115 -20.26 -2.42 3.66
N TYR A 116 -19.04 -1.93 3.41
CA TYR A 116 -18.76 -0.75 2.58
C TYR A 116 -18.57 -1.11 1.10
N GLY A 117 -18.78 -2.38 0.73
CA GLY A 117 -18.59 -2.90 -0.63
C GLY A 117 -17.13 -3.17 -0.98
N LEU A 118 -16.22 -3.15 0.00
CA LEU A 118 -14.83 -3.51 -0.21
C LEU A 118 -14.70 -5.03 -0.36
N THR A 119 -13.87 -5.48 -1.28
CA THR A 119 -13.53 -6.90 -1.43
C THR A 119 -12.02 -7.08 -1.41
N ARG A 120 -11.58 -8.32 -1.14
CA ARG A 120 -10.15 -8.66 -1.16
C ARG A 120 -9.48 -8.47 -2.52
N GLU A 121 -10.25 -8.26 -3.59
CA GLU A 121 -9.71 -7.89 -4.92
C GLU A 121 -8.89 -6.61 -4.86
N LEU A 122 -9.17 -5.71 -3.91
CA LEU A 122 -8.40 -4.47 -3.71
C LEU A 122 -6.89 -4.72 -3.66
N CYS A 123 -6.47 -5.83 -3.06
CA CYS A 123 -5.06 -6.15 -2.83
C CYS A 123 -4.38 -6.89 -3.99
N SER A 124 -5.12 -7.26 -5.05
CA SER A 124 -4.56 -8.02 -6.17
C SER A 124 -4.95 -7.47 -7.55
N MET A 125 -5.94 -6.58 -7.62
CA MET A 125 -6.47 -6.09 -8.88
C MET A 125 -5.49 -5.18 -9.62
N THR A 126 -5.55 -5.26 -10.95
CA THR A 126 -4.97 -4.32 -11.90
C THR A 126 -6.05 -4.00 -12.95
N PRO A 127 -6.07 -2.79 -13.55
CA PRO A 127 -5.19 -1.64 -13.29
C PRO A 127 -5.48 -0.95 -11.94
N TYR A 128 -4.55 -0.10 -11.49
CA TYR A 128 -4.57 0.51 -10.16
C TYR A 128 -5.50 1.74 -10.01
N ASP A 129 -6.37 2.01 -10.99
CA ASP A 129 -7.34 3.12 -10.91
C ASP A 129 -8.30 2.96 -9.74
N VAL A 130 -8.86 1.75 -9.56
CA VAL A 130 -9.81 1.47 -8.46
C VAL A 130 -9.13 1.50 -7.10
N PRO A 131 -7.99 0.80 -6.87
CA PRO A 131 -7.26 0.90 -5.60
C PRO A 131 -6.82 2.32 -5.23
N ARG A 132 -6.36 3.13 -6.19
CA ARG A 132 -6.01 4.54 -5.95
C ARG A 132 -7.22 5.39 -5.61
N ALA A 133 -8.38 5.16 -6.24
CA ALA A 133 -9.62 5.84 -5.88
C ALA A 133 -10.07 5.51 -4.45
N TRP A 134 -9.90 4.25 -4.02
CA TRP A 134 -10.12 3.86 -2.62
C TRP A 134 -9.12 4.53 -1.68
N ALA A 135 -7.84 4.56 -2.01
CA ALA A 135 -6.83 5.25 -1.20
C ALA A 135 -7.14 6.74 -1.02
N ALA A 136 -7.52 7.43 -2.10
CA ALA A 136 -7.92 8.83 -2.04
C ALA A 136 -9.17 9.06 -1.20
N ALA A 137 -10.13 8.12 -1.20
CA ALA A 137 -11.31 8.20 -0.36
C ALA A 137 -10.98 8.00 1.13
N PHE A 138 -10.05 7.10 1.47
CA PHE A 138 -9.59 6.90 2.84
C PHE A 138 -8.74 8.06 3.37
N ASP A 139 -7.97 8.75 2.52
CA ASP A 139 -7.09 9.87 2.89
C ASP A 139 -7.82 11.04 3.57
N VAL A 140 -9.15 11.12 3.43
CA VAL A 140 -10.00 12.13 4.06
C VAL A 140 -10.07 11.95 5.58
N ASP A 141 -10.15 10.70 6.05
CA ASP A 141 -10.43 10.37 7.45
C ASP A 141 -9.32 9.54 8.12
N PHE A 142 -8.39 8.96 7.33
CA PHE A 142 -7.33 8.07 7.80
C PHE A 142 -5.94 8.55 7.38
N ASP A 143 -4.93 8.19 8.17
CA ASP A 143 -3.52 8.47 7.90
C ASP A 143 -2.89 7.47 6.90
N GLY A 144 -3.62 6.41 6.52
CA GLY A 144 -3.15 5.38 5.60
C GLY A 144 -4.06 4.15 5.57
N ILE A 145 -3.54 3.05 5.03
CA ILE A 145 -4.26 1.79 4.80
C ILE A 145 -3.49 0.62 5.42
N ARG A 146 -4.19 -0.40 5.92
CA ARG A 146 -3.60 -1.71 6.25
C ARG A 146 -4.38 -2.89 5.68
#